data_AF-A0A1R1X6I4-F1
#
_entry.id   AF-A0A1R1X6I4-F1
#
_cell.length_a   1.000
_cell.length_b   1.000
_cell.length_c   1.000
_cell.angle_alpha   90.00
_cell.angle_beta   90.00
_cell.angle_gamma   90.00
#
_symmetry.space_group_name_H-M   'P 1'
#
loop_
_entity.id
_entity.type
_entity.pdbx_description
1 polymer ?
#
loop_
_entity_poly.entity_id
_entity_poly.type
_entity_poly.pdbx_seq_one_letter_code
_entity_poly.pdbx_strand_id
1 'polypeptide(L)'
;MTIQNSQIDFSEYFTERAKRRRMNSLASLFKYSKNDPSLISIGGGMPSPDLFPFITVSTNVVEPGNNAISFDEGKENGLDITLNRSNQNGSKVEPLKTLLQYAGGKGMLSLLDFCKAHMKSFHCPKYKDWDVVSSVGNTDALNKALELFLDEGDSILVCEWTYPAAIQTFHSSGINRVSVKIDGEGMVPSALDEVCSSWSGEKPLRMVYLIPTGQNPTGATMSL
;
A
#
# COMPACT_ATOMS: atom_id res chain seq x y z
N MET A 1 -4.93 18.04 -20.98
CA MET A 1 -4.76 18.29 -19.53
C MET A 1 -3.29 18.15 -19.19
N THR A 2 -2.72 19.15 -18.53
CA THR A 2 -1.27 19.29 -18.35
C THR A 2 -0.80 18.46 -17.15
N ILE A 3 0.18 17.59 -17.35
CA ILE A 3 0.88 16.88 -16.26
C ILE A 3 1.63 17.94 -15.44
N GLN A 4 1.37 18.03 -14.14
CA GLN A 4 2.16 18.90 -13.27
C GLN A 4 3.59 18.34 -13.19
N ASN A 5 4.57 19.13 -13.65
CA ASN A 5 5.98 18.73 -13.72
C ASN A 5 6.77 19.04 -12.43
N SER A 6 6.20 19.75 -11.46
CA SER A 6 6.87 20.07 -10.19
C SER A 6 6.52 19.03 -9.13
N GLN A 7 7.44 18.11 -8.86
CA GLN A 7 7.37 17.21 -7.71
C GLN A 7 7.49 18.05 -6.43
N ILE A 8 6.49 17.97 -5.55
CA ILE A 8 6.59 18.52 -4.20
C ILE A 8 7.42 17.53 -3.38
N ASP A 9 8.50 18.00 -2.78
CA ASP A 9 9.33 17.19 -1.88
C ASP A 9 8.75 17.23 -0.47
N PHE A 10 8.21 16.10 -0.02
CA PHE A 10 7.66 15.95 1.33
C PHE A 10 8.69 15.44 2.35
N SER A 11 9.97 15.30 1.98
CA SER A 11 11.00 14.73 2.86
C SER A 11 11.26 15.57 4.12
N GLU A 12 10.98 16.87 4.08
CA GLU A 12 11.01 17.75 5.25
C GLU A 12 10.01 17.33 6.35
N TYR A 13 8.90 16.70 5.94
CA TYR A 13 7.85 16.24 6.86
C TYR A 13 8.13 14.86 7.46
N PHE A 14 9.19 14.17 7.02
CA PHE A 14 9.51 12.85 7.55
C PHE A 14 9.87 12.93 9.03
N THR A 15 9.45 11.90 9.76
CA THR A 15 9.83 11.71 11.16
C THR A 15 11.33 11.56 11.31
N GLU A 16 11.84 11.88 12.49
CA GLU A 16 13.26 11.64 12.78
C GLU A 16 13.58 10.14 12.72
N ARG A 17 12.61 9.29 13.09
CA ARG A 17 12.73 7.84 12.94
C ARG A 17 12.88 7.43 11.47
N ALA A 18 12.07 7.96 10.57
CA ALA A 18 12.17 7.67 9.14
C ALA A 18 13.50 8.16 8.56
N LYS A 19 13.94 9.37 8.90
CA LYS A 19 15.23 9.93 8.47
C LYS A 19 16.44 9.13 8.93
N ARG A 20 16.33 8.33 10.00
CA ARG A 20 17.38 7.41 10.47
C ARG A 20 17.44 6.08 9.70
N ARG A 21 16.40 5.72 8.93
CA ARG A 21 16.38 4.45 8.18
C ARG A 21 17.47 4.46 7.10
N ARG A 22 18.17 3.35 6.93
CA ARG A 22 19.20 3.16 5.91
C ARG A 22 18.92 1.87 5.15
N MET A 23 19.37 1.82 3.90
CA MET A 23 19.30 0.59 3.12
C MET A 23 20.10 -0.51 3.84
N ASN A 24 19.54 -1.72 3.87
CA ASN A 24 20.21 -2.88 4.44
C ASN A 24 21.53 -3.15 3.70
N SER A 25 22.63 -3.29 4.44
CA SER A 25 23.96 -3.63 3.90
C SER A 25 23.95 -4.97 3.13
N LEU A 26 23.20 -5.97 3.62
CA LEU A 26 23.03 -7.25 2.94
C LEU A 26 22.32 -7.10 1.60
N ALA A 27 21.29 -6.25 1.55
CA ALA A 27 20.56 -5.99 0.30
C ALA A 27 21.49 -5.37 -0.77
N SER A 28 22.48 -4.58 -0.35
CA SER A 28 23.46 -3.99 -1.25
C SER A 28 24.39 -5.03 -1.90
N LEU A 29 24.53 -6.24 -1.33
CA LEU A 29 25.37 -7.30 -1.90
C LEU A 29 24.74 -7.97 -3.12
N PHE A 30 23.40 -7.98 -3.22
CA PHE A 30 22.70 -8.61 -4.34
C PHE A 30 23.01 -7.97 -5.69
N LYS A 31 23.49 -6.72 -5.72
CA LYS A 31 23.93 -6.07 -6.96
C LYS A 31 25.12 -6.80 -7.62
N TYR A 32 25.97 -7.46 -6.83
CA TYR A 32 27.13 -8.19 -7.35
C TYR A 32 26.69 -9.51 -7.97
N SER A 33 25.92 -10.32 -7.23
CA SER A 33 25.42 -11.62 -7.74
C SER A 33 24.46 -11.47 -8.92
N LYS A 34 23.76 -10.33 -9.03
CA LYS A 34 22.88 -10.06 -10.18
C LYS A 34 23.66 -9.68 -11.44
N ASN A 35 24.81 -9.03 -11.29
CA ASN A 35 25.59 -8.49 -12.41
C ASN A 35 26.71 -9.42 -12.87
N ASP A 36 27.10 -10.42 -12.06
CA ASP A 36 28.12 -11.41 -12.41
C ASP A 36 27.56 -12.84 -12.24
N PRO A 37 27.15 -13.50 -13.33
CA PRO A 37 26.66 -14.88 -13.31
C PRO A 37 27.71 -15.91 -12.89
N SER A 38 29.01 -15.58 -12.93
CA SER A 38 30.09 -16.47 -12.50
C SER A 38 30.32 -16.42 -10.99
N LEU A 39 29.77 -15.42 -10.30
CA LEU A 39 29.90 -15.25 -8.87
C LEU A 39 28.98 -16.20 -8.12
N ILE A 40 29.57 -17.16 -7.40
CA ILE A 40 28.84 -17.99 -6.44
C ILE A 40 28.59 -17.16 -5.17
N SER A 41 27.33 -16.79 -4.93
CA SER A 41 26.94 -16.00 -3.76
C SER A 41 26.93 -16.86 -2.49
N ILE A 42 27.92 -16.66 -1.63
CA ILE A 42 28.00 -17.24 -0.27
C ILE A 42 27.68 -16.22 0.84
N GLY A 43 27.48 -14.94 0.47
CA GLY A 43 27.21 -13.86 1.43
C GLY A 43 25.72 -13.65 1.73
N GLY A 44 24.82 -14.29 0.96
CA GLY A 44 23.38 -14.23 1.16
C GLY A 44 22.86 -15.35 2.08
N GLY A 45 21.68 -15.13 2.66
CA GLY A 45 20.97 -16.14 3.47
C GLY A 45 19.76 -16.77 2.76
N MET A 46 19.82 -16.93 1.44
CA MET A 46 18.70 -17.45 0.65
C MET A 46 18.74 -18.99 0.62
N PRO A 47 17.74 -19.69 1.16
CA PRO A 47 17.68 -21.14 1.08
C PRO A 47 17.52 -21.61 -0.37
N SER A 48 18.01 -22.82 -0.67
CA SER A 48 17.82 -23.43 -1.98
C SER A 48 16.32 -23.64 -2.27
N PRO A 49 15.79 -23.20 -3.42
CA PRO A 49 14.39 -23.44 -3.77
C PRO A 49 14.02 -24.92 -3.93
N ASP A 50 14.98 -25.82 -4.08
CA ASP A 50 14.74 -27.27 -4.13
C ASP A 50 14.22 -27.82 -2.80
N LEU A 51 14.47 -27.10 -1.70
CA LEU A 51 13.97 -27.44 -0.36
C LEU A 51 12.53 -26.96 -0.12
N PHE A 52 11.93 -26.19 -1.03
CA PHE A 52 10.57 -25.70 -0.88
C PHE A 52 9.57 -26.84 -1.14
N PRO A 53 8.70 -27.19 -0.17
CA PRO A 53 7.87 -28.40 -0.24
C PRO A 53 6.62 -28.25 -1.12
N PHE A 54 6.66 -27.42 -2.15
CA PHE A 54 5.54 -27.17 -3.07
C PHE A 54 5.96 -27.45 -4.52
N ILE A 55 5.25 -28.32 -5.21
CA ILE A 55 5.46 -28.60 -6.65
C ILE A 55 4.49 -27.74 -7.47
N THR A 56 3.22 -27.74 -7.08
CA THR A 56 2.17 -26.92 -7.65
C THR A 56 1.26 -26.35 -6.56
N VAL A 57 0.60 -25.24 -6.88
CA VAL A 57 -0.53 -24.70 -6.13
C VAL A 57 -1.63 -24.43 -7.15
N SER A 58 -2.78 -25.06 -6.97
CA SER A 58 -3.91 -24.95 -7.88
C SER A 58 -5.13 -24.42 -7.14
N THR A 59 -5.92 -23.60 -7.82
CA THR A 59 -7.18 -23.07 -7.33
C THR A 59 -8.16 -22.97 -8.48
N ASN A 60 -9.44 -23.05 -8.18
CA ASN A 60 -10.52 -22.80 -9.12
C ASN A 60 -11.13 -21.45 -8.73
N VAL A 61 -11.07 -20.48 -9.64
CA VAL A 61 -11.64 -19.14 -9.42
C VAL A 61 -12.80 -18.92 -10.36
N VAL A 62 -13.74 -18.04 -10.00
CA VAL A 62 -14.84 -17.73 -10.90
C VAL A 62 -14.31 -17.13 -12.19
N GLU A 63 -14.76 -17.66 -13.32
CA GLU A 63 -14.40 -17.16 -14.64
C GLU A 63 -14.91 -15.72 -14.81
N PRO A 64 -14.06 -14.76 -15.23
CA PRO A 64 -14.51 -13.40 -15.44
C PRO A 64 -15.60 -13.32 -16.52
N GLY A 65 -16.83 -12.99 -16.12
CA GLY A 65 -17.92 -12.73 -17.06
C GLY A 65 -17.79 -11.37 -17.78
N ASN A 66 -18.62 -11.13 -18.79
CA ASN A 66 -18.57 -9.91 -19.59
C ASN A 66 -18.80 -8.59 -18.81
N ASN A 67 -19.34 -8.61 -17.58
CA ASN A 67 -19.55 -7.39 -16.78
C ASN A 67 -19.66 -7.56 -15.25
N ALA A 68 -19.79 -8.78 -14.69
CA ALA A 68 -19.78 -9.03 -13.24
C ALA A 68 -19.56 -10.53 -12.94
N ILE A 69 -18.98 -10.81 -11.77
CA ILE A 69 -19.00 -12.16 -11.17
C ILE A 69 -20.40 -12.37 -10.59
N SER A 70 -21.17 -13.34 -11.10
CA SER A 70 -22.43 -13.74 -10.47
C SER A 70 -22.12 -14.76 -9.38
N PHE A 71 -22.43 -14.42 -8.13
CA PHE A 71 -22.32 -15.31 -6.97
C PHE A 71 -23.63 -16.10 -6.74
N ASP A 72 -24.31 -16.50 -7.83
CA ASP A 72 -25.49 -17.35 -7.73
C ASP A 72 -25.03 -18.77 -7.35
N GLU A 73 -25.42 -19.23 -6.16
CA GLU A 73 -25.11 -20.58 -5.67
C GLU A 73 -25.40 -21.64 -6.75
N GLY A 74 -24.35 -22.35 -7.19
CA GLY A 74 -24.45 -23.48 -8.11
C GLY A 74 -24.43 -23.16 -9.61
N LYS A 75 -24.14 -21.91 -10.02
CA LYS A 75 -24.04 -21.51 -11.46
C LYS A 75 -22.70 -20.88 -11.84
N GLU A 76 -21.67 -21.03 -11.02
CA GLU A 76 -20.36 -20.45 -11.30
C GLU A 76 -19.58 -21.32 -12.29
N ASN A 77 -19.18 -20.73 -13.42
CA ASN A 77 -18.15 -21.33 -14.26
C ASN A 77 -16.79 -21.09 -13.59
N GLY A 78 -16.01 -22.16 -13.42
CA GLY A 78 -14.69 -22.11 -12.82
C GLY A 78 -13.58 -22.02 -13.86
N LEU A 79 -12.59 -21.20 -13.57
CA LEU A 79 -11.30 -21.14 -14.25
C LEU A 79 -10.24 -21.77 -13.35
N ASP A 80 -9.67 -22.89 -13.81
CA ASP A 80 -8.55 -23.53 -13.11
C ASP A 80 -7.26 -22.76 -13.32
N ILE A 81 -6.66 -22.31 -12.22
CA ILE A 81 -5.36 -21.65 -12.19
C ILE A 81 -4.38 -22.56 -11.46
N THR A 82 -3.24 -22.84 -12.10
CA THR A 82 -2.15 -23.63 -11.49
C THR A 82 -0.83 -22.90 -11.59
N LEU A 83 -0.23 -22.63 -10.44
CA LEU A 83 1.15 -22.16 -10.32
C LEU A 83 2.06 -23.36 -10.15
N ASN A 84 3.09 -23.47 -10.98
CA ASN A 84 4.12 -24.50 -10.87
C ASN A 84 5.41 -23.97 -10.25
N ARG A 85 6.22 -24.88 -9.72
CA ARG A 85 7.52 -24.58 -9.09
C ARG A 85 8.47 -23.80 -9.99
N SER A 86 8.62 -24.17 -11.25
CA SER A 86 9.73 -23.69 -12.09
C SER A 86 9.33 -23.02 -13.39
N ASN A 87 8.19 -23.39 -14.00
CA ASN A 87 7.75 -22.91 -15.31
C ASN A 87 6.29 -22.46 -15.24
N GLN A 88 5.97 -21.30 -15.82
CA GLN A 88 4.63 -20.71 -15.79
C GLN A 88 3.97 -20.67 -17.18
N ASN A 89 4.50 -21.43 -18.16
CA ASN A 89 3.89 -21.69 -19.47
C ASN A 89 3.36 -20.42 -20.18
N GLY A 90 4.18 -19.36 -20.23
CA GLY A 90 3.83 -18.11 -20.91
C GLY A 90 3.09 -17.07 -20.05
N SER A 91 2.74 -17.39 -18.80
CA SER A 91 2.24 -16.40 -17.83
C SER A 91 3.34 -15.41 -17.43
N LYS A 92 2.92 -14.17 -17.14
CA LYS A 92 3.79 -13.10 -16.61
C LYS A 92 3.99 -13.19 -15.09
N VAL A 93 3.25 -14.07 -14.42
CA VAL A 93 3.36 -14.31 -12.97
C VAL A 93 4.62 -15.14 -12.70
N GLU A 94 5.31 -14.82 -11.61
CA GLU A 94 6.51 -15.53 -11.21
C GLU A 94 6.20 -16.98 -10.77
N PRO A 95 7.13 -17.95 -10.99
CA PRO A 95 6.95 -19.32 -10.52
C PRO A 95 7.03 -19.44 -8.99
N LEU A 96 6.52 -20.53 -8.40
CA LEU A 96 6.48 -20.70 -6.94
C LEU A 96 7.88 -20.63 -6.30
N LYS A 97 8.93 -21.11 -6.98
CA LYS A 97 10.31 -20.99 -6.48
C LYS A 97 10.76 -19.55 -6.25
N THR A 98 10.16 -18.59 -6.96
CA THR A 98 10.41 -17.15 -6.81
C THR A 98 9.45 -16.57 -5.77
N LEU A 99 8.16 -16.91 -5.85
CA LEU A 99 7.13 -16.40 -4.93
C LEU A 99 7.37 -16.80 -3.46
N LEU A 100 7.97 -17.97 -3.24
CA LEU A 100 8.28 -18.49 -1.90
C LEU A 100 9.67 -18.08 -1.41
N GLN A 101 10.48 -17.42 -2.25
CA GLN A 101 11.81 -16.94 -1.87
C GLN A 101 11.73 -15.54 -1.25
N TYR A 102 12.75 -15.18 -0.47
CA TYR A 102 12.95 -13.80 -0.06
C TYR A 102 13.00 -12.85 -1.26
N ALA A 103 12.41 -11.67 -1.08
CA ALA A 103 12.39 -10.62 -2.08
C ALA A 103 12.52 -9.24 -1.43
N GLY A 104 12.57 -8.21 -2.26
CA GLY A 104 12.55 -6.82 -1.79
C GLY A 104 11.21 -6.47 -1.13
N GLY A 105 11.23 -5.52 -0.20
CA GLY A 105 10.04 -5.08 0.55
C GLY A 105 8.99 -4.32 -0.26
N LYS A 106 9.18 -4.15 -1.58
CA LYS A 106 8.23 -3.45 -2.44
C LYS A 106 7.02 -4.31 -2.82
N GLY A 107 7.22 -5.63 -2.95
CA GLY A 107 6.22 -6.57 -3.48
C GLY A 107 6.71 -7.32 -4.72
N MET A 108 5.97 -8.35 -5.13
CA MET A 108 6.25 -9.13 -6.35
C MET A 108 5.99 -8.30 -7.61
N LEU A 109 6.82 -8.47 -8.64
CA LEU A 109 6.77 -7.61 -9.82
C LEU A 109 5.45 -7.76 -10.57
N SER A 110 4.99 -9.00 -10.78
CA SER A 110 3.72 -9.25 -11.48
C SER A 110 2.52 -8.58 -10.80
N LEU A 111 2.46 -8.63 -9.46
CA LEU A 111 1.42 -7.98 -8.67
C LEU A 111 1.52 -6.45 -8.76
N LEU A 112 2.74 -5.90 -8.64
CA LEU A 112 2.95 -4.46 -8.73
C LEU A 112 2.58 -3.93 -10.12
N ASP A 113 2.93 -4.65 -11.19
CA ASP A 113 2.56 -4.28 -12.56
C ASP A 113 1.05 -4.30 -12.77
N PHE A 114 0.35 -5.30 -12.23
CA PHE A 114 -1.11 -5.35 -12.23
C PHE A 114 -1.71 -4.16 -11.46
N CYS A 115 -1.25 -3.89 -10.24
CA CYS A 115 -1.72 -2.76 -9.44
C CYS A 115 -1.46 -1.41 -10.14
N LYS A 116 -0.31 -1.25 -10.81
CA LYS A 116 -0.02 -0.04 -11.60
C LYS A 116 -0.96 0.10 -12.78
N ALA A 117 -1.22 -0.98 -13.51
CA ALA A 117 -2.16 -0.96 -14.63
C ALA A 117 -3.58 -0.58 -14.14
N HIS A 118 -4.01 -1.17 -13.01
CA HIS A 118 -5.28 -0.83 -12.36
C HIS A 118 -5.35 0.65 -11.96
N MET A 119 -4.35 1.17 -11.25
CA MET A 119 -4.27 2.59 -10.86
C MET A 119 -4.32 3.54 -12.07
N LYS A 120 -3.65 3.18 -13.17
CA LYS A 120 -3.72 3.94 -14.42
C LYS A 120 -5.12 3.93 -15.05
N SER A 121 -5.82 2.80 -14.97
CA SER A 121 -7.14 2.65 -15.58
C SER A 121 -8.24 3.39 -14.82
N PHE A 122 -8.17 3.42 -13.49
CA PHE A 122 -9.24 3.97 -12.64
C PHE A 122 -8.96 5.37 -12.10
N HIS A 123 -7.70 5.71 -11.79
CA HIS A 123 -7.36 6.95 -11.09
C HIS A 123 -6.53 7.94 -11.91
N CYS A 124 -5.81 7.49 -12.94
CA CYS A 124 -5.00 8.33 -13.83
C CYS A 124 -4.14 9.40 -13.09
N PRO A 125 -3.18 9.02 -12.22
CA PRO A 125 -2.39 9.98 -11.45
C PRO A 125 -1.77 11.08 -12.33
N LYS A 126 -1.90 12.35 -11.91
CA LYS A 126 -1.55 13.54 -12.72
C LYS A 126 -0.09 14.02 -12.58
N TYR A 127 0.76 13.20 -11.99
CA TYR A 127 2.20 13.43 -11.79
C TYR A 127 2.98 12.22 -12.31
N LYS A 128 4.28 12.38 -12.63
CA LYS A 128 5.06 11.34 -13.34
C LYS A 128 5.58 10.24 -12.43
N ASP A 129 6.12 10.61 -11.28
CA ASP A 129 6.93 9.72 -10.44
C ASP A 129 6.12 9.00 -9.35
N TRP A 130 4.85 8.69 -9.63
CA TRP A 130 4.04 7.86 -8.75
C TRP A 130 4.45 6.39 -8.83
N ASP A 131 4.25 5.67 -7.74
CA ASP A 131 4.58 4.26 -7.66
C ASP A 131 3.61 3.54 -6.73
N VAL A 132 3.70 2.21 -6.69
CA VAL A 132 2.95 1.35 -5.77
C VAL A 132 3.89 0.52 -4.94
N VAL A 133 3.52 0.31 -3.68
CA VAL A 133 4.22 -0.53 -2.71
C VAL A 133 3.19 -1.43 -2.07
N SER A 134 3.48 -2.72 -1.97
CA SER A 134 2.60 -3.68 -1.34
C SER A 134 2.55 -3.48 0.19
N SER A 135 1.38 -3.71 0.76
CA SER A 135 1.15 -3.81 2.19
C SER A 135 0.44 -5.13 2.48
N VAL A 136 0.42 -5.54 3.75
CA VAL A 136 -0.39 -6.71 4.18
C VAL A 136 -1.80 -6.29 4.62
N GLY A 137 -2.30 -5.18 4.06
CA GLY A 137 -3.63 -4.62 4.32
C GLY A 137 -3.60 -3.18 4.79
N ASN A 138 -4.77 -2.54 4.84
CA ASN A 138 -4.90 -1.10 5.14
C ASN A 138 -4.39 -0.72 6.54
N THR A 139 -4.49 -1.61 7.54
CA THR A 139 -3.95 -1.36 8.89
C THR A 139 -2.41 -1.27 8.89
N ASP A 140 -1.74 -2.13 8.13
CA ASP A 140 -0.28 -2.09 7.94
C ASP A 140 0.14 -0.86 7.12
N ALA A 141 -0.60 -0.54 6.06
CA ALA A 141 -0.38 0.67 5.26
C ALA A 141 -0.53 1.96 6.10
N LEU A 142 -1.56 2.04 6.94
CA LEU A 142 -1.78 3.17 7.84
C LEU A 142 -0.62 3.29 8.83
N ASN A 143 -0.21 2.20 9.48
CA ASN A 143 0.94 2.21 10.38
C ASN A 143 2.19 2.75 9.69
N LYS A 144 2.53 2.24 8.51
CA LYS A 144 3.70 2.72 7.74
C LYS A 144 3.62 4.20 7.41
N ALA A 145 2.44 4.71 7.06
CA ALA A 145 2.24 6.14 6.80
C ALA A 145 2.44 6.98 8.07
N LEU A 146 1.89 6.54 9.21
CA LEU A 146 2.12 7.19 10.51
C LEU A 146 3.62 7.18 10.85
N GLU A 147 4.30 6.03 10.72
CA GLU A 147 5.73 5.96 11.02
C GLU A 147 6.59 6.89 10.15
N LEU A 148 6.15 7.15 8.92
CA LEU A 148 6.85 7.99 7.97
C LEU A 148 6.66 9.47 8.30
N PHE A 149 5.48 9.89 8.72
CA PHE A 149 5.10 11.32 8.78
C PHE A 149 4.82 11.88 10.17
N LEU A 150 4.57 11.05 11.19
CA LEU A 150 4.19 11.50 12.54
C LEU A 150 5.05 10.82 13.64
N ASP A 151 5.66 11.65 14.48
CA ASP A 151 6.32 11.23 15.72
C ASP A 151 5.34 11.25 16.90
N GLU A 152 5.68 10.60 18.02
CA GLU A 152 4.86 10.60 19.22
C GLU A 152 4.53 12.05 19.69
N GLY A 153 3.26 12.27 20.05
CA GLY A 153 2.72 13.58 20.40
C GLY A 153 2.35 14.47 19.20
N ASP A 154 2.63 14.07 17.96
CA ASP A 154 2.10 14.77 16.77
C ASP A 154 0.58 14.62 16.67
N SER A 155 -0.05 15.45 15.85
CA SER A 155 -1.50 15.51 15.65
C SER A 155 -1.90 15.10 14.24
N ILE A 156 -2.98 14.33 14.13
CA ILE A 156 -3.63 13.96 12.86
C ILE A 156 -5.07 14.49 12.82
N LEU A 157 -5.45 15.07 11.69
CA LEU A 157 -6.82 15.52 11.44
C LEU A 157 -7.69 14.33 11.04
N VAL A 158 -8.85 14.19 11.67
CA VAL A 158 -9.81 13.10 11.42
C VAL A 158 -11.22 13.66 11.36
N CYS A 159 -12.13 12.99 10.64
CA CYS A 159 -13.55 13.25 10.80
C CYS A 159 -13.99 13.02 12.26
N GLU A 160 -14.96 13.81 12.74
CA GLU A 160 -15.57 13.69 14.08
C GLU A 160 -16.03 12.26 14.41
N TRP A 161 -16.54 11.56 13.41
CA TRP A 161 -16.82 10.12 13.45
C TRP A 161 -15.89 9.43 12.47
N THR A 162 -15.20 8.37 12.88
CA THR A 162 -14.27 7.65 11.99
C THR A 162 -14.06 6.20 12.42
N TYR A 163 -13.31 5.45 11.62
CA TYR A 163 -13.11 4.01 11.79
C TYR A 163 -12.41 3.64 13.11
N PRO A 164 -13.03 2.81 13.98
CA PRO A 164 -12.46 2.48 15.28
C PRO A 164 -11.06 1.86 15.26
N ALA A 165 -10.73 1.01 14.28
CA ALA A 165 -9.39 0.41 14.25
C ALA A 165 -8.31 1.42 13.85
N ALA A 166 -8.64 2.45 13.06
CA ALA A 166 -7.72 3.56 12.79
C ALA A 166 -7.48 4.37 14.07
N ILE A 167 -8.53 4.63 14.87
CA ILE A 167 -8.40 5.29 16.17
C ILE A 167 -7.45 4.53 17.10
N GLN A 168 -7.59 3.19 17.19
CA GLN A 168 -6.70 2.37 18.00
C GLN A 168 -5.24 2.45 17.51
N THR A 169 -5.04 2.49 16.19
CA THR A 169 -3.72 2.65 15.58
C THR A 169 -3.08 4.00 15.92
N PHE A 170 -3.86 5.10 15.91
CA PHE A 170 -3.37 6.41 16.32
C PHE A 170 -3.01 6.43 17.81
N HIS A 171 -3.88 5.87 18.65
CA HIS A 171 -3.67 5.82 20.09
C HIS A 171 -2.40 5.04 20.46
N SER A 172 -2.19 3.84 19.90
CA SER A 172 -1.00 3.04 20.19
C SER A 172 0.29 3.67 19.66
N SER A 173 0.19 4.53 18.66
CA SER A 173 1.32 5.29 18.11
C SER A 173 1.57 6.62 18.85
N GLY A 174 0.78 6.93 19.90
CA GLY A 174 0.88 8.17 20.66
C GLY A 174 0.51 9.43 19.85
N ILE A 175 -0.35 9.28 18.84
CA ILE A 175 -0.77 10.36 17.95
C ILE A 175 -2.07 10.98 18.46
N ASN A 176 -2.04 12.30 18.62
CA ASN A 176 -3.21 13.10 18.99
C ASN A 176 -4.18 13.21 17.83
N ARG A 177 -5.48 13.20 18.11
CA ARG A 177 -6.52 13.28 17.09
C ARG A 177 -7.21 14.63 17.19
N VAL A 178 -7.24 15.36 16.08
CA VAL A 178 -7.93 16.64 15.96
C VAL A 178 -9.18 16.42 15.12
N SER A 179 -10.33 16.59 15.76
CA SER A 179 -11.64 16.35 15.15
C SER A 179 -12.01 17.48 14.20
N VAL A 180 -12.47 17.12 13.00
CA VAL A 180 -13.03 18.03 12.00
C VAL A 180 -14.48 17.64 11.74
N LYS A 181 -15.35 18.66 11.64
CA LYS A 181 -16.78 18.45 11.41
C LYS A 181 -17.05 17.71 10.10
N ILE A 182 -18.07 16.87 10.14
CA ILE A 182 -18.53 16.02 9.06
C ILE A 182 -20.02 16.27 8.81
N ASP A 183 -20.47 16.21 7.56
CA ASP A 183 -21.87 16.29 7.13
C ASP A 183 -22.29 15.05 6.30
N GLY A 184 -23.40 15.15 5.56
CA GLY A 184 -23.91 14.07 4.72
C GLY A 184 -23.00 13.68 3.53
N GLU A 185 -22.04 14.53 3.16
CA GLU A 185 -21.06 14.27 2.11
C GLU A 185 -19.67 13.94 2.68
N GLY A 186 -19.44 14.11 3.97
CA GLY A 186 -18.16 13.79 4.61
C GLY A 186 -17.55 14.99 5.28
N MET A 187 -16.21 15.05 5.35
CA MET A 187 -15.51 16.12 6.06
C MET A 187 -15.83 17.47 5.41
N VAL A 188 -16.27 18.44 6.22
CA VAL A 188 -16.66 19.76 5.74
C VAL A 188 -15.40 20.59 5.45
N PRO A 189 -15.15 21.04 4.20
CA PRO A 189 -13.91 21.75 3.86
C PRO A 189 -13.73 23.07 4.62
N SER A 190 -14.80 23.84 4.86
CA SER A 190 -14.72 25.08 5.65
C SER A 190 -14.38 24.83 7.11
N ALA A 191 -14.84 23.71 7.69
CA ALA A 191 -14.47 23.33 9.05
C ALA A 191 -13.01 22.86 9.12
N LEU A 192 -12.51 22.18 8.08
CA LEU A 192 -11.09 21.84 7.97
C LEU A 192 -10.22 23.10 7.91
N ASP A 193 -10.61 24.09 7.10
CA ASP A 193 -9.90 25.37 6.97
C ASP A 193 -9.90 26.15 8.30
N GLU A 194 -11.03 26.18 9.01
CA GLU A 194 -11.13 26.80 10.33
C GLU A 194 -10.18 26.14 11.35
N VAL A 195 -10.15 24.80 11.41
CA VAL A 195 -9.25 24.06 12.30
C VAL A 195 -7.78 24.34 11.96
N CYS A 196 -7.43 24.37 10.68
CA CYS A 196 -6.06 24.66 10.24
C CYS A 196 -5.66 26.12 10.52
N SER A 197 -6.54 27.09 10.24
CA SER A 197 -6.27 28.52 10.38
C SER A 197 -6.23 28.98 11.84
N SER A 198 -7.00 28.32 12.72
CA SER A 198 -7.00 28.59 14.16
C SER A 198 -6.01 27.72 14.95
N TRP A 199 -5.24 26.87 14.27
CA TRP A 199 -4.34 25.92 14.93
C TRP A 199 -3.27 26.66 15.75
N SER A 200 -3.24 26.38 17.04
CA SER A 200 -2.31 26.95 18.02
C SER A 200 -1.52 25.87 18.77
N GLY A 201 -1.57 24.62 18.31
CA GLY A 201 -0.82 23.52 18.91
C GLY A 201 0.69 23.68 18.69
N GLU A 202 1.48 23.13 19.62
CA GLU A 202 2.95 23.25 19.61
C GLU A 202 3.60 22.70 18.34
N LYS A 203 2.99 21.67 17.74
CA LYS A 203 3.46 21.01 16.52
C LYS A 203 2.51 21.28 15.35
N PRO A 204 3.02 21.44 14.12
CA PRO A 204 2.18 21.71 12.95
C PRO A 204 1.33 20.50 12.56
N LEU A 205 0.15 20.75 11.99
CA LEU A 205 -0.70 19.74 11.38
C LEU A 205 -0.09 19.30 10.03
N ARG A 206 0.12 18.00 9.83
CA ARG A 206 0.82 17.45 8.63
C ARG A 206 0.00 16.44 7.85
N MET A 207 -1.03 15.87 8.45
CA MET A 207 -1.78 14.76 7.86
C MET A 207 -3.27 14.86 8.20
N VAL A 208 -4.08 14.54 7.20
CA VAL A 208 -5.51 14.28 7.34
C VAL A 208 -5.78 12.82 6.98
N TYR A 209 -6.53 12.13 7.82
CA TYR A 209 -7.02 10.78 7.56
C TYR A 209 -8.49 10.83 7.14
N LEU A 210 -8.78 10.30 5.96
CA LEU A 210 -10.11 10.30 5.36
C LEU A 210 -10.51 8.91 4.87
N ILE A 211 -11.81 8.63 4.95
CA ILE A 211 -12.46 7.54 4.25
C ILE A 211 -13.47 8.21 3.29
N PRO A 212 -13.04 8.59 2.08
CA PRO A 212 -13.82 9.48 1.21
C PRO A 212 -15.02 8.81 0.55
N THR A 213 -15.07 7.48 0.51
CA THR A 213 -16.12 6.69 -0.11
C THR A 213 -16.66 5.67 0.87
N GLY A 214 -17.96 5.71 1.16
CA GLY A 214 -18.59 4.84 2.15
C GLY A 214 -17.96 5.00 3.53
N GLN A 215 -17.89 6.24 4.01
CA GLN A 215 -17.25 6.62 5.27
C GLN A 215 -17.71 5.71 6.41
N ASN A 216 -16.78 5.21 7.22
CA ASN A 216 -17.12 4.40 8.39
C ASN A 216 -17.10 5.29 9.66
N PRO A 217 -18.22 5.49 10.38
CA PRO A 217 -19.48 4.73 10.30
C PRO A 217 -20.64 5.41 9.54
N THR A 218 -20.47 6.63 9.00
CA THR A 218 -21.62 7.45 8.54
C THR A 218 -22.22 7.02 7.21
N GLY A 219 -21.51 6.24 6.40
CA GLY A 219 -21.85 5.90 5.03
C GLY A 219 -21.68 7.03 4.01
N ALA A 220 -21.27 8.22 4.47
CA ALA A 220 -21.11 9.40 3.61
C ALA A 220 -20.07 9.18 2.51
N THR A 221 -20.26 9.82 1.36
CA THR A 221 -19.32 9.80 0.24
C THR A 221 -19.11 11.22 -0.27
N MET A 222 -17.85 11.63 -0.36
CA MET A 222 -17.47 12.98 -0.75
C MET A 222 -17.77 13.24 -2.22
N SER A 223 -18.30 14.43 -2.50
CA SER A 223 -18.46 14.96 -3.84
C SER A 223 -17.10 15.33 -4.47
N LEU A 224 -17.07 15.43 -5.81
CA LEU A 224 -15.87 15.76 -6.60
C LEU A 224 -15.58 17.25 -6.68
#